data_AF-A0A1S1QA28-F1
#
_entry.id   AF-A0A1S1QA28-F1
#
_cell.length_a   1.000
_cell.length_b   1.000
_cell.length_c   1.000
_cell.angle_alpha   90.00
_cell.angle_beta   90.00
_cell.angle_gamma   90.00
#
_symmetry.space_group_name_H-M   'P 1'
#
loop_
_entity.id
_entity.type
_entity.pdbx_description
1 polymer ?
#
loop_
_entity_poly.entity_id
_entity_poly.type
_entity_poly.pdbx_seq_one_letter_code
_entity_poly.pdbx_strand_id
1 'polypeptide(L)' 'MWNDHEIGIRPNEVKHFIHPELGALVLTRQTLLDPNQSHSLLVYTAIPGSENHEKLQLLSVIGTQARH' A
#
# COMPACT_ATOMS: atom_id res chain seq x y z
N MET A 1 -7.24 16.22 -20.59
CA MET A 1 -7.96 15.67 -19.42
C MET A 1 -7.09 15.89 -18.18
N TRP A 2 -7.04 17.12 -17.66
CA TRP A 2 -6.34 17.47 -16.41
C TRP A 2 -7.15 18.52 -15.61
N ASN A 3 -8.43 18.70 -15.96
CA ASN A 3 -9.28 19.75 -15.39
C ASN A 3 -10.25 19.23 -14.32
N ASP A 4 -10.32 17.91 -14.11
CA ASP A 4 -11.22 17.30 -13.12
C ASP A 4 -10.45 16.92 -11.85
N HIS A 5 -9.65 17.86 -11.31
CA HIS A 5 -9.15 17.69 -9.96
C HIS A 5 -10.30 18.01 -9.00
N GLU A 6 -11.11 17.00 -8.69
CA GLU A 6 -12.05 17.02 -7.58
C GLU A 6 -11.25 16.97 -6.27
N ILE A 7 -10.75 18.14 -5.85
CA ILE A 7 -10.00 18.31 -4.59
C ILE A 7 -11.00 18.21 -3.43
N GLY A 8 -11.24 16.99 -2.95
CA GLY A 8 -12.14 16.78 -1.81
C GLY A 8 -12.20 15.37 -1.24
N ILE A 9 -11.75 14.35 -1.99
CA ILE A 9 -11.76 12.97 -1.52
C ILE A 9 -10.43 12.68 -0.84
N ARG A 10 -10.42 12.68 0.50
CA ARG A 10 -9.34 12.02 1.25
C ARG A 10 -9.30 10.55 0.79
N PRO A 11 -8.23 10.10 0.11
CA PRO A 11 -8.16 8.72 -0.33
C PRO A 11 -8.34 7.82 0.88
N ASN A 12 -9.23 6.82 0.79
CA ASN A 12 -9.40 5.86 1.86
C ASN A 12 -8.02 5.31 2.26
N GLU A 13 -7.69 5.46 3.54
CA GLU A 13 -6.44 4.95 4.12
C GLU A 13 -6.39 3.43 3.98
N VAL A 14 -7.54 2.75 3.91
CA VAL A 14 -7.59 1.31 3.69
C VAL A 14 -7.57 0.98 2.19
N LYS A 15 -6.73 0.03 1.81
CA LYS A 15 -6.58 -0.50 0.45
C LYS A 15 -6.84 -1.99 0.43
N HIS A 16 -7.62 -2.40 -0.56
CA HIS A 16 -7.96 -3.79 -0.83
C HIS A 16 -7.22 -4.22 -2.10
N PHE A 17 -6.40 -5.25 -1.99
CA PHE A 17 -5.62 -5.81 -3.09
C PHE A 17 -5.98 -7.27 -3.28
N ILE A 18 -5.87 -7.74 -4.51
CA ILE A 18 -5.91 -9.17 -4.84
C ILE A 18 -4.54 -9.53 -5.39
N HIS A 19 -3.74 -10.26 -4.61
CA HIS A 19 -2.46 -10.80 -5.05
C HIS A 19 -2.69 -12.19 -5.66
N PRO A 20 -2.10 -12.52 -6.82
CA PRO A 20 -2.35 -13.79 -7.51
C PRO A 20 -2.05 -15.03 -6.64
N GLU A 21 -1.03 -14.95 -5.78
CA GLU A 21 -0.61 -16.08 -4.93
C GLU A 21 -1.13 -15.99 -3.49
N LEU A 22 -1.44 -14.79 -2.98
CA LEU A 22 -1.80 -14.57 -1.57
C LEU A 22 -3.29 -14.25 -1.38
N GLY A 23 -4.04 -14.13 -2.48
CA GLY A 23 -5.45 -13.78 -2.47
C GLY A 23 -5.69 -12.34 -2.00
N ALA A 24 -6.78 -12.12 -1.27
CA ALA A 24 -7.13 -10.79 -0.78
C ALA A 24 -6.19 -10.32 0.34
N LEU A 25 -5.75 -9.06 0.24
CA LEU A 25 -5.03 -8.32 1.28
C LEU A 25 -5.73 -6.98 1.56
N VAL A 26 -5.84 -6.65 2.84
CA VAL A 26 -6.35 -5.37 3.32
C VAL A 26 -5.25 -4.65 4.10
N LEU A 27 -4.80 -3.52 3.56
CA LEU A 27 -3.66 -2.77 4.09
C LEU A 27 -4.04 -1.31 4.36
N THR A 28 -3.45 -0.73 5.40
CA THR A 28 -3.52 0.71 5.66
C THR A 28 -2.38 1.41 4.92
N ARG A 29 -2.70 2.49 4.21
CA ARG A 29 -1.82 3.32 3.39
C ARG A 29 -1.59 4.64 4.10
N GLN A 30 -0.32 4.98 4.30
CA GLN A 30 0.10 6.28 4.79
C GLN A 30 1.06 6.91 3.77
N THR A 31 0.87 8.21 3.50
CA THR A 31 1.82 8.99 2.69
C THR A 31 2.57 9.93 3.60
N LEU A 32 3.89 9.79 3.65
CA LEU A 32 4.78 10.67 4.40
C LEU A 32 5.49 11.58 3.41
N LEU A 33 5.32 12.90 3.57
CA LEU A 33 5.93 13.89 2.70
C LEU A 33 7.25 14.36 3.30
N ASP A 34 8.30 14.47 2.48
CA ASP A 34 9.49 15.23 2.83
C ASP A 34 9.23 16.70 2.48
N PRO A 35 9.07 17.59 3.49
CA PRO A 35 8.75 18.99 3.24
C PRO A 35 9.88 19.75 2.53
N ASN A 36 11.11 19.24 2.56
CA ASN A 36 12.29 19.93 2.04
C ASN A 36 12.73 19.42 0.67
N GLN A 37 12.46 18.14 0.36
CA GLN A 37 13.05 17.50 -0.83
C GLN A 37 12.04 17.12 -1.92
N SER A 38 10.78 17.58 -1.84
CA SER A 38 9.72 17.21 -2.81
C SER A 38 9.59 15.69 -3.02
N HIS A 39 9.96 14.91 -2.01
CA HIS A 39 9.85 13.45 -2.01
C HIS A 39 8.62 13.02 -1.21
N SER A 40 8.11 11.84 -1.53
CA SER A 40 7.05 11.20 -0.76
C SER A 40 7.38 9.73 -0.55
N LEU A 41 7.21 9.25 0.68
CA LEU A 41 7.24 7.83 1.00
C LEU A 41 5.82 7.31 1.13
N LEU A 42 5.59 6.13 0.56
CA LEU A 42 4.34 5.42 0.70
C LEU A 42 4.50 4.17 1.55
N VAL A 43 3.80 4.14 2.68
CA VAL A 43 3.89 3.07 3.66
C VAL A 43 2.58 2.28 3.65
N TYR A 44 2.71 0.97 3.52
CA TYR A 44 1.60 0.03 3.67
C TYR A 44 1.80 -0.80 4.93
N THR A 45 0.79 -0.86 5.78
CA THR A 45 0.83 -1.60 7.05
C THR A 45 -0.39 -2.51 7.19
N ALA A 46 -0.27 -3.50 8.07
CA ALA A 46 -1.34 -4.37 8.50
C ALA A 46 -1.27 -4.54 10.01
N ILE A 47 -2.41 -4.80 10.65
CA ILE A 47 -2.52 -4.98 12.10
C ILE A 47 -1.63 -6.17 12.52
N PRO A 48 -0.65 -5.99 13.42
CA PRO A 48 0.20 -7.09 13.87
C PRO A 48 -0.60 -8.29 14.38
N GLY A 49 -0.20 -9.50 13.98
CA GLY A 49 -0.90 -10.74 14.32
C GLY A 49 -2.19 -11.01 13.53
N SER A 50 -2.56 -10.15 12.58
CA SER A 50 -3.66 -10.44 11.64
C SER A 50 -3.18 -11.25 10.43
N GLU A 51 -4.10 -11.95 9.76
CA GLU A 51 -3.83 -12.65 8.49
C GLU A 51 -3.23 -11.72 7.42
N ASN A 52 -3.69 -10.47 7.35
CA ASN A 52 -3.14 -9.47 6.42
C ASN A 52 -1.68 -9.14 6.73
N HIS A 53 -1.28 -9.20 8.00
CA HIS A 53 0.10 -8.97 8.42
C HIS A 53 1.01 -10.14 8.05
N GLU A 54 0.55 -11.36 8.22
CA GLU A 54 1.27 -12.57 7.76
C GLU A 54 1.43 -12.56 6.24
N LYS A 55 0.35 -12.26 5.49
CA LYS A 55 0.41 -12.11 4.03
C LYS A 55 1.35 -10.98 3.59
N LEU A 56 1.37 -9.86 4.29
CA LEU A 56 2.29 -8.75 3.98
C LEU A 56 3.75 -9.15 4.20
N GLN A 57 4.06 -9.94 5.24
CA GLN A 57 5.39 -10.49 5.44
C GLN A 57 5.77 -11.46 4.32
N LEU A 58 4.89 -12.37 3.93
CA LEU A 58 5.12 -13.29 2.82
C LEU A 58 5.36 -12.56 1.48
N LEU A 59 4.60 -11.49 1.22
CA LEU A 59 4.75 -10.66 0.02
C LEU A 59 6.18 -10.11 -0.13
N SER A 60 6.83 -9.75 0.98
CA SER A 60 8.22 -9.24 0.95
C SER A 60 9.23 -10.27 0.44
N VAL A 61 8.93 -11.56 0.63
CA VAL A 61 9.78 -12.67 0.17
C VAL A 61 9.49 -12.99 -1.30
N ILE A 62 8.23 -13.30 -1.62
CA ILE A 62 7.85 -13.76 -2.97
C ILE A 62 7.93 -12.63 -4.01
N GLY A 63 7.63 -11.39 -3.62
CA GLY A 63 7.72 -10.22 -4.50
C GLY A 63 9.14 -9.90 -4.94
N THR A 64 10.14 -10.36 -4.17
CA THR A 64 11.56 -10.21 -4.52
C THR A 64 12.03 -11.36 -5.43
N GLN A 65 11.41 -12.54 -5.33
CA GLN A 65 11.72 -13.73 -6.15
C GLN A 65 11.14 -13.64 -7.56
N ALA A 66 9.95 -13.07 -7.72
CA ALA A 66 9.28 -12.90 -9.03
C ALA A 66 9.97 -11.87 -9.97
N ARG A 67 11.04 -11.21 -9.52
CA ARG A 67 11.83 -10.23 -10.29
C ARG A 67 13.09 -10.83 -10.94
N HIS A 68 13.16 -12.16 -11.08
CA HIS A 68 14.27 -12.86 -11.74
C HIS A 68 13.82 -13.56 -13.03
#